data_AF-A0A920LIQ5-F1
#
_entry.id   AF-A0A920LIQ5-F1
#
_cell.length_a   1.000
_cell.length_b   1.000
_cell.length_c   1.000
_cell.angle_alpha   90.00
_cell.angle_beta   90.00
_cell.angle_gamma   90.00
#
_symmetry.space_group_name_H-M   'P 1'
#
loop_
_entity.id
_entity.type
_entity.pdbx_description
1 polymer ?
#
loop_
_entity_poly.entity_id
_entity_poly.type
_entity_poly.pdbx_seq_one_letter_code
_entity_poly.pdbx_strand_id
1 'polypeptide(L)' 'MAKEIEGYLKLQVPAGQANPSPPIGPALGQRGLNIMEFSKA' A
#
# COMPACT_ATOMS: atom_id res chain seq x y z
N MET A 1 3.76 18.73 13.87
CA MET A 1 4.79 17.77 14.32
C MET A 1 4.91 16.72 13.22
N ALA A 2 6.09 16.57 12.60
CA ALA A 2 6.28 15.58 11.56
C ALA A 2 6.34 14.19 12.23
N LYS A 3 5.48 13.27 11.80
CA LYS A 3 5.48 11.89 12.32
C LYS A 3 6.74 11.17 11.85
N GLU A 4 7.34 10.37 12.73
CA GLU A 4 8.44 9.48 12.35
C GLU A 4 7.97 8.46 11.30
N ILE A 5 8.87 8.10 10.38
CA ILE A 5 8.58 7.12 9.33
C ILE A 5 8.51 5.73 9.97
N GLU A 6 7.30 5.16 10.07
CA GLU A 6 7.06 3.80 10.62
C GLU A 6 7.69 2.67 9.78
N GLY A 7 8.13 2.97 8.56
CA GLY A 7 9.01 2.10 7.78
C GLY A 7 8.79 2.23 6.28
N TYR A 8 9.61 1.51 5.52
CA TYR A 8 9.58 1.53 4.05
C TYR A 8 9.01 0.23 3.51
N LEU A 9 8.14 0.35 2.50
CA LEU A 9 7.55 -0.78 1.80
C LEU A 9 7.84 -0.63 0.31
N LYS A 10 8.61 -1.57 -0.25
CA LYS A 10 8.85 -1.63 -1.69
C LYS A 10 7.85 -2.59 -2.32
N LEU A 11 6.94 -2.03 -3.11
CA LEU A 11 5.95 -2.75 -3.89
C LEU A 11 6.23 -2.49 -5.36
N GLN A 12 6.24 -3.53 -6.18
CA GLN A 12 6.27 -3.40 -7.62
C GLN A 12 4.85 -3.66 -8.12
N VAL A 13 4.23 -2.62 -8.67
CA VAL A 13 2.83 -2.66 -9.10
C VAL A 13 2.75 -2.23 -10.56
N PRO A 14 2.09 -3.00 -11.44
CA PRO A 14 1.82 -2.55 -12.79
C PRO A 14 0.89 -1.32 -12.75
N ALA A 15 1.15 -0.32 -13.60
CA ALA A 15 0.31 0.88 -13.68
C ALA A 15 -1.16 0.48 -13.95
N GLY A 16 -2.09 1.01 -13.16
CA GLY A 16 -3.53 0.71 -13.26
C GLY A 16 -3.97 -0.65 -12.69
N GLN A 17 -3.07 -1.45 -12.12
CA GLN A 17 -3.39 -2.72 -11.43
C GLN A 17 -3.03 -2.66 -9.94
N ALA A 18 -3.45 -1.60 -9.25
CA ALA A 18 -3.39 -1.55 -7.79
C ALA A 18 -4.54 -2.41 -7.20
N ASN A 19 -4.41 -3.73 -7.35
CA ASN A 19 -5.44 -4.69 -6.96
C ASN A 19 -5.22 -5.15 -5.51
N PRO A 20 -6.29 -5.48 -4.76
CA PRO A 20 -6.20 -5.98 -3.37
C PRO A 20 -5.54 -7.36 -3.22
N SER A 21 -5.14 -7.99 -4.33
CA SER A 21 -4.45 -9.29 -4.31
C SER A 21 -3.03 -9.18 -3.70
N PRO A 22 -2.45 -10.31 -3.24
CA PRO A 22 -1.05 -10.36 -2.84
C PRO A 22 -0.18 -9.87 -4.01
N PRO A 23 0.78 -8.94 -3.84
CA PRO A 23 1.46 -8.51 -2.60
C PRO A 23 0.92 -7.21 -1.94
N ILE A 24 0.03 -6.47 -2.60
CA ILE A 24 -0.41 -5.14 -2.17
C ILE A 24 -1.36 -5.24 -0.98
N GLY A 25 -2.36 -6.12 -1.07
CA GLY A 25 -3.37 -6.27 -0.02
C GLY A 25 -2.79 -6.63 1.34
N PRO A 26 -1.96 -7.69 1.44
CA PRO A 26 -1.29 -8.05 2.67
C PRO A 26 -0.34 -6.95 3.18
N ALA A 27 0.43 -6.30 2.29
CA ALA A 27 1.44 -5.35 2.71
C ALA A 27 0.88 -4.00 3.20
N LEU A 28 -0.20 -3.52 2.57
CA LEU A 28 -0.94 -2.35 3.02
C LEU A 28 -1.78 -2.69 4.27
N GLY A 29 -2.46 -3.84 4.27
CA GLY A 29 -3.28 -4.30 5.40
C GLY A 29 -2.47 -4.54 6.68
N GLN A 30 -1.26 -5.10 6.57
CA GLN A 30 -0.33 -5.26 7.72
C GLN A 30 0.08 -3.92 8.34
N ARG A 31 0.04 -2.82 7.58
CA ARG A 31 0.34 -1.47 8.04
C ARG A 31 -0.91 -0.64 8.33
N GLY A 32 -2.10 -1.23 8.26
CA GLY A 32 -3.37 -0.51 8.45
C GLY A 32 -3.67 0.53 7.37
N LEU A 33 -3.03 0.42 6.20
CA LEU A 33 -3.22 1.33 5.07
C LEU A 33 -4.42 0.86 4.22
N ASN A 34 -5.27 1.80 3.81
CA ASN A 34 -6.44 1.49 2.99
C ASN A 34 -6.06 1.16 1.55
N ILE A 35 -6.30 -0.08 1.14
CA ILE A 35 -6.08 -0.55 -0.24
C ILE A 35 -6.95 0.24 -1.23
N MET A 36 -8.17 0.61 -0.85
CA MET A 36 -9.07 1.33 -1.75
C MET A 36 -8.56 2.75 -2.09
N GLU A 37 -7.86 3.41 -1.15
CA GLU A 37 -7.18 4.68 -1.41
C GLU A 37 -5.95 4.49 -2.30
N PHE A 38 -5.20 3.40 -2.11
CA PHE A 38 -4.06 3.05 -2.96
C PHE A 38 -4.49 2.63 -4.39
N SER A 39 -5.70 2.09 -4.55
CA SER A 39 -6.22 1.54 -5.81
C SER A 39 -6.85 2.57 -6.75
N LYS A 40 -7.34 3.70 -6.19
CA LYS A 40 -8.13 4.70 -6.92
C LYS A 40 -7.36 5.98 -7.31
N ALA A 41 -6.03 6.01 -7.16
CA ALA A 41 -5.18 7.13 -7.58
C ALA A 41 -4.52 6.85 -8.94
#